data_AF-A0AAJ2NUA8-F1
#
_entry.id   AF-A0AAJ2NUA8-F1
#
_cell.length_a   1.000
_cell.length_b   1.000
_cell.length_c   1.000
_cell.angle_alpha   90.00
_cell.angle_beta   90.00
_cell.angle_gamma   90.00
#
_symmetry.space_group_name_H-M   'P 1'
#
loop_
_entity.id
_entity.type
_entity.pdbx_description
1 polymer ?
#
loop_
_entity_poly.entity_id
_entity_poly.type
_entity_poly.pdbx_seq_one_letter_code
_entity_poly.pdbx_strand_id
1 'polypeptide(L)' 'DLFIPIIRATEDISGAKYGVSQETDVAFKVIADHIRTVAFAIGDGALPSNEGRGYVLRRLLRRAVRYAKQIDINRPFM' A
#
# COMPACT_ATOMS: atom_id res chain seq x y z
N ASP A 1 -1.78 5.19 -17.42
CA ASP A 1 -1.01 4.81 -16.21
C ASP A 1 -1.98 4.22 -15.19
N LEU A 2 -1.72 3.02 -14.68
CA LEU A 2 -2.61 2.30 -13.74
C LEU A 2 -2.27 2.52 -12.26
N PHE A 3 -1.11 3.11 -11.94
CA PHE A 3 -0.66 3.34 -10.57
C PHE A 3 -0.86 4.78 -10.12
N ILE A 4 -0.77 5.75 -11.04
CA ILE A 4 -0.92 7.18 -10.73
C ILE A 4 -2.22 7.52 -10.00
N PRO A 5 -3.40 6.95 -10.32
CA PRO A 5 -4.60 7.23 -9.53
C PRO A 5 -4.48 6.85 -8.06
N ILE A 6 -3.83 5.72 -7.75
CA ILE A 6 -3.62 5.24 -6.38
C ILE A 6 -2.56 6.10 -5.68
N ILE A 7 -1.50 6.47 -6.38
CA ILE A 7 -0.47 7.37 -5.86
C ILE A 7 -1.11 8.71 -5.47
N ARG A 8 -1.91 9.31 -6.36
CA ARG A 8 -2.61 10.58 -6.09
C ARG A 8 -3.55 10.49 -4.89
N ALA A 9 -4.35 9.43 -4.80
CA ALA A 9 -5.19 9.22 -3.63
C ALA A 9 -4.35 9.07 -2.34
N THR A 10 -3.18 8.44 -2.42
CA THR A 10 -2.25 8.33 -1.29
C THR A 10 -1.63 9.69 -0.92
N GLU A 11 -1.33 10.55 -1.90
CA GLU A 11 -0.88 11.93 -1.65
C GLU A 11 -1.96 12.72 -0.89
N ASP A 12 -3.23 12.60 -1.28
CA ASP A 12 -4.34 13.28 -0.62
C ASP A 12 -4.54 12.81 0.84
N ILE A 13 -4.28 11.54 1.12
CA ILE A 13 -4.38 10.97 2.48
C ILE A 13 -3.19 11.37 3.36
N SER A 14 -1.98 11.35 2.81
CA SER A 14 -0.73 11.61 3.55
C SER A 14 -0.40 13.10 3.70
N GLY A 15 -0.79 13.93 2.75
CA GLY A 15 -0.24 15.28 2.57
C GLY A 15 1.17 15.30 1.97
N ALA A 16 1.83 14.15 1.82
CA ALA A 16 3.12 14.02 1.16
C ALA A 16 2.97 14.06 -0.38
N LYS A 17 4.06 14.40 -1.07
CA LYS A 17 4.09 14.48 -2.54
C LYS A 17 5.00 13.43 -3.16
N TYR A 18 4.52 12.83 -4.23
CA TYR A 18 5.26 11.93 -5.09
C TYR A 18 6.15 12.74 -6.05
N GLY A 19 7.37 12.25 -6.29
CA GLY A 19 8.40 12.88 -7.11
C GLY A 19 9.29 13.87 -6.36
N VAL A 20 9.16 14.00 -5.04
CA VAL A 20 9.94 14.95 -4.23
C VAL A 20 11.24 14.36 -3.70
N SER A 21 11.24 13.08 -3.33
CA SER A 21 12.46 12.38 -2.92
C SER A 21 12.39 10.91 -3.28
N GLN A 22 13.56 10.28 -3.47
CA GLN A 22 13.62 8.85 -3.75
C GLN A 22 12.98 8.02 -2.63
N GLU A 23 13.08 8.47 -1.38
CA GLU A 23 12.50 7.76 -0.24
C GLU A 23 10.97 7.79 -0.27
N THR A 24 10.36 8.96 -0.47
CA THR A 24 8.89 9.06 -0.55
C THR A 24 8.37 8.36 -1.79
N ASP A 25 9.09 8.44 -2.92
CA ASP A 25 8.74 7.74 -4.15
C ASP A 25 8.68 6.23 -3.98
N VAL A 26 9.64 5.66 -3.25
CA VAL A 26 9.63 4.23 -2.92
C VAL A 26 8.42 3.90 -2.05
N ALA A 27 8.08 4.75 -1.07
CA ALA A 27 6.88 4.54 -0.25
C ALA A 27 5.60 4.53 -1.07
N PHE A 28 5.39 5.54 -1.92
CA PHE A 28 4.23 5.62 -2.82
C PHE A 28 4.12 4.42 -3.75
N LYS A 29 5.24 4.01 -4.38
CA LYS A 29 5.27 2.84 -5.27
C LYS A 29 4.92 1.55 -4.54
N VAL A 30 5.49 1.32 -3.36
CA VAL A 30 5.21 0.12 -2.56
C VAL A 30 3.75 0.08 -2.11
N ILE A 31 3.22 1.22 -1.63
CA ILE A 31 1.82 1.32 -1.21
C ILE A 31 0.89 1.01 -2.39
N ALA A 32 1.10 1.66 -3.54
CA ALA A 32 0.23 1.49 -4.70
C ALA A 32 0.22 0.05 -5.24
N ASP A 33 1.38 -0.60 -5.31
CA ASP A 33 1.51 -2.00 -5.72
C ASP A 33 0.81 -2.96 -4.75
N HIS A 34 1.02 -2.75 -3.45
CA HIS A 34 0.48 -3.64 -2.44
C HIS A 34 -1.04 -3.47 -2.26
N ILE A 35 -1.58 -2.25 -2.37
CA ILE A 35 -3.03 -2.01 -2.39
C ILE A 35 -3.68 -2.81 -3.50
N ARG A 36 -3.14 -2.75 -4.73
CA ARG A 36 -3.67 -3.51 -5.87
C ARG A 36 -3.64 -5.00 -5.59
N THR A 37 -2.49 -5.51 -5.16
CA THR A 37 -2.33 -6.95 -4.89
C THR A 37 -3.29 -7.44 -3.82
N VAL A 38 -3.45 -6.67 -2.73
CA VAL A 38 -4.36 -7.02 -1.64
C VAL A 38 -5.81 -6.96 -2.10
N ALA A 39 -6.20 -5.92 -2.84
CA ALA A 39 -7.56 -5.76 -3.34
C ALA A 39 -7.97 -6.91 -4.28
N PHE A 40 -7.11 -7.29 -5.24
CA PHE A 40 -7.39 -8.42 -6.13
C PHE A 40 -7.44 -9.74 -5.37
N ALA A 41 -6.47 -10.01 -4.49
CA ALA A 41 -6.45 -11.25 -3.73
C ALA A 41 -7.70 -11.42 -2.84
N ILE A 42 -8.16 -10.34 -2.19
CA ILE A 42 -9.40 -10.36 -1.40
C ILE A 42 -10.63 -10.52 -2.31
N GLY A 43 -10.66 -9.83 -3.46
CA GLY A 43 -11.70 -9.99 -4.47
C GLY A 43 -11.85 -11.43 -4.97
N ASP A 44 -10.74 -12.15 -5.09
CA ASP A 44 -10.69 -13.56 -5.49
C ASP A 44 -10.92 -14.54 -4.31
N GLY A 45 -11.29 -14.04 -3.12
CA GLY A 45 -11.64 -14.85 -1.96
C GLY A 45 -10.47 -15.29 -1.08
N ALA A 46 -9.27 -14.74 -1.27
CA ALA A 46 -8.18 -14.95 -0.33
C ALA A 46 -8.31 -14.03 0.89
N LEU A 47 -8.12 -14.58 2.08
CA LEU A 47 -8.14 -13.81 3.34
C LEU A 47 -6.76 -13.84 4.03
N PRO A 48 -6.36 -12.76 4.70
CA PRO A 48 -5.14 -12.76 5.51
C PRO A 48 -5.18 -13.85 6.59
N SER A 49 -4.11 -14.64 6.73
CA SER A 49 -4.03 -15.74 7.70
C SER A 49 -2.60 -15.94 8.22
N ASN A 50 -2.41 -16.86 9.17
CA ASN A 50 -1.10 -17.16 9.75
C ASN A 50 -0.23 -18.08 8.87
N GLU A 51 -0.75 -18.59 7.76
CA GLU A 51 -0.09 -19.62 6.95
C GLU A 51 -0.40 -19.52 5.45
N GLY A 52 0.39 -20.21 4.63
CA GLY A 52 0.18 -20.32 3.19
C GLY A 52 -0.01 -18.97 2.47
N ARG A 53 -0.98 -18.92 1.54
CA ARG A 53 -1.28 -17.70 0.76
C ARG A 53 -1.80 -16.54 1.62
N GLY A 54 -2.52 -16.84 2.70
CA GLY A 54 -3.03 -15.81 3.61
C GLY A 54 -1.91 -15.13 4.41
N TYR A 55 -0.83 -15.85 4.73
CA TYR A 55 0.37 -15.27 5.34
C TYR A 55 1.06 -14.27 4.40
N VAL A 56 1.19 -14.61 3.12
CA VAL A 56 1.75 -13.71 2.10
C VAL A 56 0.90 -12.44 1.99
N LEU A 57 -0.42 -12.59 1.88
CA LEU A 57 -1.36 -11.48 1.82
C LEU A 57 -1.25 -10.55 3.04
N ARG A 58 -1.18 -11.13 4.24
CA ARG A 58 -0.96 -10.37 5.47
C ARG A 58 0.38 -9.62 5.46
N ARG A 59 1.44 -10.25 4.97
CA ARG A 59 2.77 -9.63 4.90
C ARG A 59 2.78 -8.44 3.95
N LEU A 60 2.11 -8.53 2.79
CA LEU A 60 1.95 -7.41 1.86
C LEU A 60 1.17 -6.25 2.51
N LEU A 61 0.04 -6.53 3.15
CA LEU A 61 -0.74 -5.52 3.86
C LEU A 61 0.10 -4.82 4.94
N ARG A 62 0.83 -5.59 5.78
CA ARG A 62 1.72 -5.03 6.81
C ARG A 62 2.87 -4.21 6.22
N ARG A 63 3.42 -4.62 5.07
CA ARG A 63 4.47 -3.87 4.39
C ARG A 63 3.95 -2.52 3.88
N ALA A 64 2.77 -2.49 3.27
CA ALA A 64 2.13 -1.23 2.85
C ALA A 64 1.88 -0.30 4.06
N VAL A 65 1.38 -0.84 5.18
CA VAL A 65 1.22 -0.06 6.43
C VAL A 65 2.56 0.50 6.94
N ARG A 66 3.64 -0.26 6.87
CA ARG A 66 4.98 0.21 7.26
C ARG A 66 5.45 1.39 6.41
N TYR A 67 5.24 1.34 5.10
CA TYR A 67 5.61 2.44 4.19
C TYR A 67 4.67 3.64 4.33
N ALA A 68 3.38 3.43 4.62
CA ALA A 68 2.44 4.49 4.93
C ALA A 68 2.91 5.35 6.12
N LYS A 69 3.50 4.74 7.15
CA LYS A 69 4.10 5.48 8.27
C LYS A 69 5.28 6.37 7.86
N GLN A 70 6.01 6.04 6.79
CA GLN A 70 7.10 6.90 6.29
C GLN A 70 6.60 8.16 5.58
N ILE A 71 5.33 8.18 5.19
CA ILE A 71 4.66 9.34 4.60
C ILE A 71 3.55 9.84 5.54
N ASP A 72 3.76 9.74 6.85
CA ASP A 72 2.90 10.28 7.92
C ASP A 72 1.45 9.79 7.98
N ILE A 73 1.12 8.68 7.31
CA ILE A 73 -0.17 8.02 7.46
C ILE A 73 -0.16 7.17 8.74
N ASN A 74 -0.69 7.74 9.82
CA ASN A 74 -0.73 7.14 11.16
C ASN A 74 -2.10 6.56 11.55
N ARG A 75 -2.96 6.32 10.58
CA ARG A 75 -4.32 5.77 10.76
C ARG A 75 -4.61 4.67 9.72
N PRO A 76 -5.64 3.84 9.91
CA PRO A 76 -6.14 2.99 8.85
C PRO A 76 -6.42 3.82 7.58
N PHE A 77 -5.94 3.33 6.43
CA PHE A 77 -6.00 4.04 5.15
C PHE A 77 -6.26 3.14 3.94
N MET A 78 -6.21 1.82 4.14
CA MET A 78 -6.51 0.77 3.17
C MET A 78 -7.85 0.13 3.51
#